data_AF-A0A2N8ZGE6-F1
#
_entry.id   AF-A0A2N8ZGE6-F1
#
_cell.length_a   1.000
_cell.length_b   1.000
_cell.length_c   1.000
_cell.angle_alpha   90.00
_cell.angle_beta   90.00
_cell.angle_gamma   90.00
#
_symmetry.space_group_name_H-M   'P 1'
#
loop_
_entity.id
_entity.type
_entity.pdbx_description
1 polymer ?
#
loop_
_entity_poly.entity_id
_entity_poly.type
_entity_poly.pdbx_seq_one_letter_code
_entity_poly.pdbx_strand_id
1 'polypeptide(L)' 'MSQFTLYQNNDKNTSTAYPYFVDVQSELLDTLNTRLVIPLTKWQAYRPKFCVNPLPN' A
#
# COMPACT_ATOMS: atom_id res chain seq x y z
N MET A 1 1.63 13.97 10.01
CA MET A 1 0.26 13.96 9.43
C MET A 1 -0.55 12.95 10.23
N SER A 2 -1.88 13.10 10.32
CA SER A 2 -2.67 12.27 11.24
C SER A 2 -2.84 10.84 10.74
N GLN A 3 -2.89 9.90 11.69
CA GLN A 3 -3.18 8.49 11.42
C GLN A 3 -4.51 8.34 10.67
N PHE A 4 -4.60 7.36 9.75
CA PHE A 4 -5.77 7.09 8.90
C PHE A 4 -6.05 8.10 7.80
N THR A 5 -5.09 8.96 7.48
CA THR A 5 -5.19 9.84 6.31
C THR A 5 -4.94 9.06 5.01
N LEU A 6 -5.71 9.39 3.97
CA LEU A 6 -5.52 8.86 2.62
C LEU A 6 -4.57 9.76 1.82
N TYR A 7 -3.55 9.17 1.21
CA TYR A 7 -2.62 9.85 0.31
C TYR A 7 -2.74 9.32 -1.10
N GLN A 8 -2.61 10.21 -2.07
CA GLN A 8 -2.52 9.84 -3.47
C GLN A 8 -1.07 9.53 -3.83
N ASN A 9 -0.88 8.45 -4.57
CA ASN A 9 0.42 8.10 -5.14
C ASN A 9 0.73 9.00 -6.35
N ASN A 10 1.74 9.86 -6.23
CA ASN A 10 2.20 10.77 -7.29
C ASN A 10 3.19 10.11 -8.28
N ASP A 11 3.67 8.90 -7.97
CA ASP A 11 4.62 8.19 -8.82
C ASP A 11 3.91 7.59 -10.04
N LYS A 12 4.23 8.07 -11.23
CA LYS A 12 3.58 7.65 -12.49
C LYS A 12 3.66 6.15 -12.75
N ASN A 13 4.72 5.49 -12.29
CA ASN A 13 4.93 4.06 -12.50
C ASN A 13 4.06 3.20 -11.57
N THR A 14 3.95 3.58 -10.30
CA THR A 14 3.25 2.78 -9.28
C THR A 14 1.82 3.25 -9.02
N SER A 15 1.46 4.48 -9.40
CA SER A 15 0.10 5.03 -9.25
C SER A 15 -0.94 4.26 -10.08
N THR A 16 -0.51 3.60 -11.16
CA THR A 16 -1.38 2.70 -11.95
C THR A 16 -1.75 1.43 -11.18
N ALA A 17 -0.81 0.86 -10.43
CA ALA A 17 -1.02 -0.35 -9.63
C ALA A 17 -1.61 -0.05 -8.24
N TYR A 18 -1.12 1.01 -7.58
CA TYR A 18 -1.46 1.43 -6.22
C TYR A 18 -1.72 2.95 -6.20
N PRO A 19 -2.94 3.38 -6.57
CA PRO A 19 -3.28 4.80 -6.67
C PRO A 19 -3.33 5.52 -5.32
N TYR A 20 -3.60 4.81 -4.22
CA TYR A 20 -3.74 5.42 -2.90
C TYR A 20 -3.00 4.65 -1.82
N PHE A 21 -2.60 5.36 -0.77
CA PHE A 21 -2.00 4.83 0.44
C PHE A 21 -2.78 5.29 1.65
N VAL A 22 -3.01 4.40 2.62
CA VAL A 22 -3.59 4.76 3.91
C VAL A 22 -2.47 4.82 4.94
N ASP A 23 -2.36 5.96 5.64
CA ASP A 23 -1.49 6.10 6.78
C ASP A 23 -1.99 5.26 7.95
N VAL A 24 -1.16 4.37 8.47
CA VAL A 24 -1.49 3.61 9.68
C VAL A 24 -0.44 3.82 10.77
N GLN A 25 0.55 4.68 10.52
CA GLN A 25 1.63 4.96 11.46
C GLN A 25 1.09 5.66 12.71
N SER A 26 1.57 5.23 13.87
CA SER A 26 1.31 5.92 15.13
C SER A 26 1.97 7.30 15.12
N GLU A 27 1.26 8.31 15.63
CA GLU A 27 1.73 9.69 15.72
C GLU A 27 3.00 9.81 16.60
N LEU A 28 3.26 8.86 17.51
CA LEU A 28 4.48 8.81 18.31
C LEU A 28 5.77 8.65 17.48
N LEU A 29 5.64 8.13 16.26
CA LEU A 29 6.73 7.92 15.30
C LEU A 29 6.70 8.94 14.15
N ASP A 30 5.92 10.03 14.25
CA ASP A 30 5.79 11.03 13.17
C ASP A 30 7.13 11.71 12.85
N THR A 31 8.12 11.66 13.76
CA THR A 31 9.47 12.22 13.58
C THR A 31 10.38 11.41 12.64
N LEU A 32 10.03 10.17 12.31
CA LEU A 32 10.79 9.36 11.36
C LEU A 32 10.55 9.84 9.92
N ASN A 33 11.60 9.80 9.09
CA ASN A 33 11.53 10.11 7.66
C ASN A 33 10.80 9.04 6.83
N THR A 34 10.41 7.92 7.46
CA THR A 34 9.69 6.82 6.83
C THR A 34 8.26 6.73 7.38
N ARG A 35 7.33 6.35 6.52
CA ARG A 35 5.90 6.17 6.86
C ARG A 35 5.46 4.72 6.61
N LEU A 36 4.79 4.12 7.60
CA LEU A 36 4.12 2.84 7.46
C LEU A 36 2.75 3.05 6.81
N VAL A 37 2.56 2.51 5.60
CA VAL A 37 1.33 2.71 4.81
C VAL A 37 0.77 1.40 4.26
N ILE A 38 -0.55 1.36 4.06
CA ILE A 38 -1.22 0.26 3.36
C ILE A 38 -1.58 0.71 1.94
N PRO A 39 -1.10 0.03 0.88
CA PRO A 39 -1.44 0.34 -0.50
C PRO A 39 -2.85 -0.12 -0.85
N LEU A 40 -3.65 0.79 -1.41
CA LEU A 40 -4.95 0.49 -1.98
C LEU A 40 -4.84 0.34 -3.48
N THR A 41 -5.43 -0.73 -4.01
CA THR A 41 -5.58 -0.97 -5.44
C THR A 41 -7.05 -0.99 -5.83
N LYS A 42 -7.34 -0.67 -7.09
CA LYS A 42 -8.72 -0.75 -7.60
C LYS A 42 -9.14 -2.21 -7.61
N TRP A 43 -10.32 -2.50 -7.08
CA TRP A 43 -10.88 -3.85 -7.05
C TRP A 43 -10.86 -4.54 -8.42
N GLN A 44 -11.18 -3.79 -9.49
CA GLN A 44 -11.18 -4.31 -10.86
C GLN A 44 -9.78 -4.68 -11.38
N ALA A 45 -8.73 -4.05 -10.85
CA ALA A 45 -7.33 -4.34 -11.19
C ALA A 45 -6.71 -5.42 -10.30
N TYR A 46 -7.41 -5.81 -9.23
CA TYR A 46 -6.96 -6.84 -8.31
C TYR A 46 -7.02 -8.22 -9.00
N ARG A 47 -5.86 -8.65 -9.52
CA ARG A 47 -5.64 -10.03 -9.96
C ARG A 47 -4.99 -10.79 -8.81
N PRO A 48 -5.74 -11.63 -8.08
CA PRO A 48 -5.13 -12.46 -7.04
C PRO A 48 -4.09 -13.35 -7.72
N LYS A 49 -2.81 -13.08 -7.45
CA LYS A 49 -1.77 -14.06 -7.72
C LYS A 49 -1.94 -15.15 -6.66
N PHE A 50 -2.65 -16.21 -7.01
CA PHE A 50 -2.56 -17.45 -6.27
C PHE A 50 -1.12 -17.95 -6.43
N CYS A 51 -0.27 -17.62 -5.46
CA CYS A 51 0.99 -18.31 -5.27
C CYS A 51 0.64 -19.70 -4.71
N VAL A 52 0.23 -20.62 -5.58
CA VAL A 52 0.17 -22.03 -5.23
C VAL A 52 1.62 -22.44 -5.08
N ASN A 53 2.07 -22.64 -3.83
CA ASN A 53 3.34 -23.32 -3.62
C ASN A 53 3.22 -24.69 -4.31
N PRO A 54 4.04 -25.00 -5.32
CA PRO A 54 4.00 -26.32 -5.92
C PRO A 54 4.30 -27.32 -4.80
N LEU A 55 3.42 -28.32 -4.64
CA LEU A 55 3.63 -29.38 -3.67
C LEU A 55 4.96 -30.07 -4.01
N PRO A 56 5.82 -30.34 -3.01
CA PRO A 56 7.04 -31.11 -3.26
C PRO A 56 6.66 -32.48 -3.83
N ASN A 57 7.34 -32.88 -4.91
CA ASN A 57 7.22 -34.20 -5.56
C ASN A 57 7.55 -35.33 -4.60
#